data_AF-A0A8C5GHA1-F1
#
_entry.id   AF-A0A8C5GHA1-F1
#
_cell.length_a   1.000
_cell.length_b   1.000
_cell.length_c   1.000
_cell.angle_alpha   90.00
_cell.angle_beta   90.00
_cell.angle_gamma   90.00
#
_symmetry.space_group_name_H-M   'P 1'
#
loop_
_entity.id
_entity.type
_entity.pdbx_description
1 polymer ?
#
loop_
_entity_poly.entity_id
_entity_poly.type
_entity_poly.pdbx_seq_one_letter_code
_entity_poly.pdbx_strand_id
1 'polypeptide(L)' 'VPNCCTASARCNSALSFFTFPQEDERRKKWVINIRRDIFQITNHTRVCSRHFLPADMKEPSNPRGRRRLRGGAKTL' A
#
# COMPACT_ATOMS: atom_id res chain seq x y z
N VAL A 1 -10.48 -2.01 -4.88
CA VAL A 1 -11.26 -0.77 -4.58
C VAL A 1 -10.99 0.29 -5.65
N PRO A 2 -11.89 0.51 -6.63
CA PRO A 2 -11.73 1.55 -7.65
C PRO A 2 -11.88 2.93 -6.97
N ASN A 3 -11.06 3.92 -7.34
CA ASN A 3 -11.02 5.28 -6.77
C ASN A 3 -10.56 5.44 -5.30
N CYS A 4 -9.93 4.43 -4.70
CA CYS A 4 -9.42 4.60 -3.34
C CYS A 4 -8.17 5.49 -3.31
N CYS A 5 -8.25 6.59 -2.58
CA CYS A 5 -7.12 7.46 -2.19
C CYS A 5 -6.40 8.14 -3.37
N THR A 6 -7.10 9.00 -4.11
CA THR A 6 -6.47 10.08 -4.89
C THR A 6 -5.85 11.14 -3.97
N ALA A 7 -6.42 11.26 -2.76
CA ALA A 7 -5.99 12.20 -1.75
C ALA A 7 -4.78 11.62 -0.98
N SER A 8 -3.71 12.41 -0.95
CA SER A 8 -2.49 12.24 -0.17
C SER A 8 -2.74 11.76 1.27
N ALA A 9 -1.73 11.17 1.91
CA ALA A 9 -1.74 10.88 3.36
C ALA A 9 -2.18 12.05 4.24
N ARG A 10 -2.09 13.28 3.73
CA ARG A 10 -2.61 14.51 4.34
C ARG A 10 -4.14 14.54 4.52
N CYS A 11 -4.90 13.86 3.68
CA CYS A 11 -6.37 13.93 3.67
C CYS A 11 -7.04 12.76 4.40
N ASN A 12 -6.29 11.73 4.79
CA ASN A 12 -6.80 10.56 5.50
C ASN A 12 -5.76 10.07 6.53
N SER A 13 -5.73 10.72 7.70
CA SER A 13 -4.84 10.36 8.83
C SER A 13 -5.05 8.93 9.35
N ALA A 14 -6.19 8.32 9.07
CA ALA A 14 -6.48 6.92 9.40
C ALA A 14 -5.75 5.90 8.52
N LEU A 15 -5.22 6.32 7.36
CA LEU A 15 -4.61 5.43 6.38
C LEU A 15 -3.08 5.42 6.47
N SER A 16 -2.52 4.21 6.44
CA SER A 16 -1.07 4.04 6.26
C SER A 16 -0.73 3.83 4.80
N PHE A 17 0.36 4.44 4.35
CA PHE A 17 0.79 4.42 2.95
C PHE A 17 2.09 3.65 2.80
N PHE A 18 2.02 2.56 2.04
CA PHE A 18 3.13 1.65 1.80
C PHE A 18 3.75 1.89 0.43
N THR A 19 5.07 1.87 0.37
CA THR A 19 5.80 1.90 -0.91
C THR A 19 5.65 0.57 -1.61
N PHE A 20 5.75 0.57 -2.94
CA PHE A 20 5.91 -0.66 -3.68
C PHE A 20 7.14 -1.45 -3.20
N PRO A 21 7.03 -2.78 -3.13
CA PRO A 21 8.15 -3.63 -2.80
C PRO A 21 9.21 -3.61 -3.92
N GLN A 22 10.45 -3.91 -3.55
CA GLN A 22 11.56 -4.07 -4.49
C GLN A 22 11.43 -5.34 -5.35
N GLU A 23 10.72 -6.36 -4.86
CA GLU A 23 10.51 -7.63 -5.57
C GLU A 23 9.54 -7.46 -6.75
N ASP A 24 10.01 -7.76 -7.96
CA ASP A 24 9.27 -7.49 -9.20
C ASP A 24 7.96 -8.27 -9.32
N GLU A 25 7.93 -9.53 -8.88
CA GLU A 25 6.69 -10.32 -8.93
C GLU A 25 5.59 -9.73 -8.06
N ARG A 26 5.95 -9.32 -6.84
CA ARG A 26 5.03 -8.70 -5.89
C ARG A 26 4.62 -7.32 -6.38
N ARG A 27 5.54 -6.56 -6.97
CA ARG A 27 5.25 -5.28 -7.62
C ARG A 27 4.21 -5.46 -8.72
N LYS A 28 4.40 -6.43 -9.64
CA LYS A 28 3.45 -6.76 -10.72
C LYS A 28 2.06 -7.11 -10.18
N LYS A 29 1.98 -7.98 -9.17
CA LYS A 29 0.71 -8.34 -8.51
C LYS A 29 -0.01 -7.11 -7.93
N TRP A 30 0.74 -6.22 -7.30
CA TRP A 30 0.18 -4.97 -6.77
C TRP A 30 -0.36 -4.06 -7.89
N VAL A 31 0.37 -3.90 -9.00
CA VAL A 31 -0.09 -3.12 -10.16
C VAL A 31 -1.43 -3.65 -10.67
N ILE A 32 -1.50 -4.97 -10.90
CA ILE A 32 -2.67 -5.65 -11.46
C ILE A 32 -3.88 -5.47 -10.53
N ASN A 33 -3.70 -5.63 -9.22
CA ASN A 33 -4.80 -5.55 -8.25
C ASN A 33 -5.27 -4.11 -7.98
N ILE A 34 -4.38 -3.12 -8.08
CA ILE A 34 -4.75 -1.71 -7.90
C ILE A 34 -5.64 -1.22 -9.04
N ARG A 35 -5.63 -1.91 -10.20
CA ARG A 35 -6.53 -1.67 -11.36
C ARG A 35 -6.72 -0.19 -11.69
N ARG A 36 -5.66 0.59 -11.55
CA ARG A 36 -5.63 1.96 -12.09
C ARG A 36 -5.12 1.84 -13.51
N ASP A 37 -6.04 1.93 -14.45
CA ASP A 37 -5.73 2.09 -15.86
C ASP A 37 -4.68 3.20 -16.00
N ILE A 38 -3.51 2.82 -16.49
CA ILE A 38 -2.50 3.73 -17.02
C ILE A 38 -1.96 4.74 -15.99
N PHE A 39 -1.25 4.28 -14.96
CA PHE A 39 -0.42 5.17 -14.14
C PHE A 39 1.02 4.66 -14.05
N GLN A 40 1.99 5.56 -14.27
CA GLN A 40 3.41 5.24 -14.09
C GLN A 40 3.71 5.07 -12.60
N ILE A 41 4.16 3.88 -12.20
CA ILE A 41 4.63 3.64 -10.84
C ILE A 41 5.97 4.32 -10.64
N THR A 42 5.92 5.58 -10.20
CA THR A 42 7.09 6.31 -9.70
C THR A 42 7.41 5.91 -8.26
N ASN A 43 8.59 6.27 -7.76
CA ASN A 43 8.99 6.07 -6.37
C ASN A 43 8.07 6.79 -5.35
N HIS A 44 7.29 7.76 -5.82
CA HIS A 44 6.30 8.49 -5.02
C HIS A 44 4.95 7.76 -4.97
N THR A 45 4.77 6.69 -5.75
CA THR A 45 3.55 5.92 -5.72
C THR A 45 3.47 5.12 -4.43
N ARG A 46 2.36 5.31 -3.71
CA ARG A 46 2.07 4.59 -2.46
C ARG A 46 0.72 3.89 -2.56
N VAL A 47 0.59 2.79 -1.84
CA VAL A 47 -0.64 2.01 -1.72
C VAL A 47 -1.14 2.16 -0.29
N CYS A 48 -2.42 2.47 -0.12
CA CYS A 48 -2.99 2.63 1.22
C CYS A 48 -3.28 1.29 1.89
N SER A 49 -3.33 1.29 3.23
CA SER A 49 -3.59 0.12 4.06
C SER A 49 -4.91 -0.61 3.77
N ARG A 50 -5.89 0.05 3.15
CA ARG A 50 -7.16 -0.58 2.76
C ARG A 50 -7.00 -1.63 1.64
N HIS A 51 -5.93 -1.54 0.87
CA HIS A 51 -5.63 -2.57 -0.12
C HIS A 51 -4.97 -3.79 0.50
N PHE A 52 -4.64 -3.80 1.78
CA PHE A 52 -3.99 -4.93 2.43
C PHE A 52 -4.91 -5.56 3.45
N LEU A 53 -4.76 -6.87 3.62
CA LEU A 53 -5.37 -7.55 4.74
C LEU A 53 -4.75 -7.06 6.05
N PRO A 54 -5.54 -6.88 7.12
CA PRO A 54 -5.00 -6.62 8.46
C PRO A 54 -3.98 -7.66 8.90
N ALA A 55 -4.15 -8.93 8.50
CA ALA A 55 -3.20 -10.02 8.77
C ALA A 55 -1.81 -9.79 8.13
N ASP A 56 -1.78 -9.14 6.97
CA ASP A 56 -0.57 -8.79 6.23
C ASP A 56 0.10 -7.51 6.75
N MET A 57 -0.57 -6.78 7.65
CA MET A 57 -0.03 -5.61 8.31
C MET A 57 0.60 -5.99 9.66
N LYS A 58 1.79 -5.46 9.90
CA LYS A 58 2.48 -5.50 11.19
C LYS A 58 2.28 -4.16 11.87
N GLU A 59 1.53 -4.18 12.97
CA GLU A 59 1.47 -3.06 13.88
C GLU A 59 2.87 -2.80 14.46
N PRO A 60 3.26 -1.52 14.61
CA PRO A 60 4.54 -1.18 15.20
C PRO A 60 4.53 -1.53 16.69
N SER A 61 5.64 -2.09 17.19
CA SER A 61 5.82 -2.35 18.63
C SER A 61 5.90 -1.08 19.49
N ASN A 62 6.04 0.09 18.86
CA ASN A 62 6.15 1.40 19.51
C ASN A 62 5.01 2.32 19.00
N PRO A 63 4.37 3.15 19.85
CA PRO A 63 3.24 4.00 19.43
C PRO A 63 3.61 5.03 18.35
N ARG A 64 4.89 5.39 18.23
CA ARG A 64 5.43 6.27 17.17
C ARG A 64 5.93 5.52 15.94
N GLY A 65 5.89 4.19 15.95
CA GLY A 65 6.37 3.38 14.85
C GLY A 65 5.43 3.45 13.66
N ARG A 66 5.98 3.17 12.47
CA ARG A 66 5.16 3.06 11.25
C ARG A 66 4.72 1.61 11.08
N ARG A 67 3.44 1.41 10.74
CA ARG A 67 2.94 0.12 10.26
C ARG A 67 3.80 -0.35 9.09
N ARG A 68 4.11 -1.63 9.05
CA ARG A 68 4.87 -2.28 7.97
C ARG A 68 4.05 -3.42 7.39
N LEU A 69 4.31 -3.78 6.14
CA LEU A 69 3.73 -4.98 5.56
C LEU A 69 4.62 -6.19 5.86
N ARG A 70 4.00 -7.35 6.06
CA ARG A 70 4.70 -8.62 6.09
C ARG A 70 5.31 -8.92 4.73
N GLY A 71 6.47 -9.56 4.71
CA GLY A 71 7.04 -10.10 3.47
C GLY A 71 6.05 -11.12 2.90
N GLY A 72 5.44 -10.80 1.76
CA GLY A 72 4.39 -11.62 1.14
C GLY A 72 2.99 -10.97 1.09
N ALA A 73 2.81 -9.79 1.69
CA ALA A 73 1.53 -9.07 1.65
C ALA A 73 1.02 -8.85 0.22
N LYS A 74 -0.22 -9.28 -0.03
CA LYS A 74 -0.90 -9.11 -1.32
C LYS A 74 -1.92 -7.99 -1.22
N THR A 75 -2.08 -7.25 -2.29
CA THR A 75 -3.17 -6.29 -2.40
C THR A 75 -4.48 -7.03 -2.69
N LEU A 76 -5.58 -6.57 -2.10
CA LEU A 76 -6.96 -7.03 -2.33
C LEU A 76 -7.69 -6.17 -3.36
#